data_AF-A3Z0X1-F1
#
_entry.id   AF-A3Z0X1-F1
#
_cell.length_a   1.000
_cell.length_b   1.000
_cell.length_c   1.000
_cell.angle_alpha   90.00
_cell.angle_beta   90.00
_cell.angle_gamma   90.00
#
_symmetry.space_group_name_H-M   'P 1'
#
loop_
_entity.id
_entity.type
_entity.pdbx_description
1 polymer ?
#
loop_
_entity_poly.entity_id
_entity_poly.type
_entity_poly.pdbx_seq_one_letter_code
_entity_poly.pdbx_strand_id
1 'polypeptide(L)'
;MTLVEVMVSSVVVALAANGSAQLWGSAMVWNHRAERRQELLGQLDLALLQRERALRVSAAGVTAPMSCGAAAAWTGLQLSAAPAPLPEGVSVSAEAAETEGAGALWITARAEDLERKRLFAPAAHGLCRP
;
A
#
# COMPACT_ATOMS: atom_id res chain seq x y z
N MET A 1 39.88 -8.85 46.20
CA MET A 1 38.51 -9.19 45.76
C MET A 1 37.86 -10.03 46.83
N THR A 2 36.79 -9.52 47.42
CA THR A 2 36.04 -10.25 48.46
C THR A 2 34.96 -11.13 47.82
N LEU A 3 34.56 -12.19 48.52
CA LEU A 3 33.51 -13.10 48.05
C LEU A 3 32.18 -12.35 47.79
N VAL A 4 31.93 -11.29 48.57
CA VAL A 4 30.79 -10.38 48.41
C VAL A 4 30.86 -9.59 47.11
N GLU A 5 32.03 -9.05 46.73
CA GLU A 5 32.19 -8.35 45.44
C GLU A 5 31.91 -9.26 44.25
N VAL A 6 32.33 -10.53 44.30
CA VAL A 6 32.07 -11.51 43.24
C VAL A 6 30.57 -11.80 43.12
N MET A 7 29.86 -11.97 44.25
CA MET A 7 28.42 -12.20 44.26
C MET A 7 27.62 -10.99 43.76
N VAL A 8 27.99 -9.78 44.18
CA VAL A 8 27.32 -8.57 43.70
C VAL A 8 27.56 -8.38 42.19
N SER A 9 28.79 -8.60 41.73
CA SER A 9 29.14 -8.48 40.30
C SER A 9 28.37 -9.48 39.45
N SER A 10 28.24 -10.75 39.89
CA SER A 10 27.50 -11.77 39.14
C SER A 10 26.01 -11.47 39.06
N VAL A 11 25.40 -10.95 40.13
CA VAL A 11 24.00 -10.53 40.13
C VAL A 11 23.76 -9.35 39.18
N VAL A 12 24.63 -8.33 39.23
CA VAL A 12 24.53 -7.18 38.32
C VAL A 12 24.66 -7.61 36.86
N VAL A 13 25.63 -8.49 36.56
CA VAL A 13 25.82 -9.03 35.21
C VAL A 13 24.60 -9.85 34.78
N ALA A 14 24.05 -10.70 35.64
CA ALA A 14 22.87 -11.51 35.33
C ALA A 14 21.64 -10.64 35.04
N LEU A 15 21.42 -9.58 35.84
CA LEU A 15 20.33 -8.63 35.62
C LEU A 15 20.52 -7.83 34.32
N ALA A 16 21.73 -7.35 34.05
CA ALA A 16 22.05 -6.63 32.82
C ALA A 16 21.89 -7.53 31.58
N ALA A 17 22.34 -8.79 31.66
CA ALA A 17 22.19 -9.77 30.59
C ALA A 17 20.71 -10.09 30.31
N ASN A 18 19.91 -10.30 31.37
CA ASN A 18 18.48 -10.58 31.22
C ASN A 18 17.72 -9.36 30.66
N GLY A 19 17.99 -8.16 31.16
CA GLY A 19 17.40 -6.92 30.63
C GLY A 19 17.76 -6.70 29.17
N SER A 20 19.02 -6.93 28.79
CA SER A 20 19.47 -6.86 27.40
C SER A 20 18.75 -7.89 26.53
N ALA A 21 18.66 -9.15 26.97
CA ALA A 21 18.00 -10.21 26.22
C ALA A 21 16.51 -9.91 25.97
N GLN A 22 15.81 -9.35 26.96
CA GLN A 22 14.41 -8.92 26.80
C GLN A 22 14.27 -7.77 25.79
N LEU A 23 15.18 -6.79 25.83
CA LEU A 23 15.20 -5.70 24.86
C LEU A 23 15.44 -6.21 23.43
N TRP A 24 16.43 -7.09 23.23
CA TRP A 24 16.70 -7.72 21.93
C TRP A 24 15.50 -8.54 21.44
N GLY A 25 14.88 -9.33 22.30
CA GLY A 25 13.68 -10.09 21.97
C GLY A 25 12.53 -9.18 21.53
N SER A 26 12.31 -8.07 22.24
CA SER A 26 11.31 -7.08 21.84
C SER A 26 11.66 -6.43 20.50
N ALA A 27 12.91 -6.01 20.29
CA ALA A 27 13.33 -5.39 19.04
C ALA A 27 13.11 -6.31 17.82
N MET A 28 13.36 -7.61 17.96
CA MET A 28 13.11 -8.59 16.90
C MET A 28 11.62 -8.69 16.53
N VAL A 29 10.74 -8.71 17.54
CA VAL A 29 9.27 -8.73 17.29
C VAL A 29 8.82 -7.47 16.57
N TRP A 30 9.35 -6.31 16.96
CA TRP A 30 9.02 -5.05 16.31
C TRP A 30 9.55 -4.99 14.88
N ASN A 31 10.77 -5.48 14.64
CA ASN A 31 11.35 -5.54 13.30
C ASN A 31 10.51 -6.44 12.39
N HIS A 32 10.11 -7.63 12.86
CA HIS A 32 9.29 -8.54 12.07
C HIS A 32 7.91 -7.95 11.72
N ARG A 33 7.29 -7.22 12.67
CA ARG A 33 6.04 -6.48 12.39
C ARG A 33 6.24 -5.36 11.37
N ALA A 34 7.37 -4.64 11.45
CA ALA A 34 7.69 -3.58 10.50
C ALA A 34 7.92 -4.14 9.09
N GLU A 35 8.65 -5.24 8.95
CA GLU A 35 8.86 -5.95 7.68
C GLU A 35 7.54 -6.38 7.06
N ARG A 36 6.67 -7.05 7.84
CA ARG A 36 5.33 -7.45 7.36
C ARG A 36 4.50 -6.26 6.90
N ARG A 37 4.55 -5.14 7.64
CA ARG A 37 3.83 -3.91 7.27
C ARG A 37 4.37 -3.32 5.96
N GLN A 38 5.70 -3.33 5.76
CA GLN A 38 6.32 -2.87 4.52
C GLN A 38 5.96 -3.75 3.33
N GLU A 39 5.93 -5.07 3.53
CA GLU A 39 5.51 -6.02 2.50
C GLU A 39 4.07 -5.77 2.07
N LEU A 40 3.14 -5.60 3.02
CA LEU A 40 1.74 -5.27 2.72
C LEU A 40 1.61 -3.95 1.96
N LEU A 41 2.33 -2.90 2.37
CA LEU A 41 2.37 -1.64 1.61
C LEU A 41 2.86 -1.85 0.17
N GLY A 42 3.90 -2.66 0.00
CA GLY A 42 4.42 -3.02 -1.32
C GLY A 42 3.38 -3.74 -2.18
N GLN A 43 2.59 -4.65 -1.60
CA GLN A 43 1.50 -5.33 -2.29
C GLN A 43 0.37 -4.37 -2.70
N LEU A 44 0.00 -3.42 -1.83
CA LEU A 44 -1.00 -2.39 -2.16
C LEU A 44 -0.53 -1.50 -3.31
N ASP A 45 0.73 -1.06 -3.27
CA ASP A 45 1.31 -0.21 -4.32
C ASP A 45 1.41 -0.96 -5.65
N LEU A 46 1.81 -2.24 -5.62
CA LEU A 46 1.84 -3.11 -6.80
C LEU A 46 0.44 -3.32 -7.39
N ALA A 47 -0.58 -3.52 -6.56
CA ALA A 47 -1.97 -3.68 -7.03
C ALA A 47 -2.51 -2.42 -7.72
N LEU A 48 -2.12 -1.22 -7.27
CA LEU A 48 -2.47 0.05 -7.91
C LEU A 48 -1.69 0.27 -9.20
N LEU A 49 -0.39 -0.05 -9.23
CA LEU A 49 0.46 0.08 -10.41
C LEU A 49 0.03 -0.86 -11.55
N GLN A 50 -0.38 -2.09 -11.23
CA GLN A 50 -0.90 -3.03 -12.23
C GLN A 50 -2.17 -2.51 -12.89
N ARG A 51 -3.08 -1.91 -12.12
CA ARG A 51 -4.29 -1.28 -12.65
C ARG A 51 -3.98 -0.08 -13.53
N GLU A 52 -3.07 0.77 -13.08
CA GLU A 52 -2.62 1.90 -13.90
C GLU A 52 -2.00 1.42 -15.22
N ARG A 53 -1.14 0.40 -15.17
CA ARG A 53 -0.53 -0.16 -16.36
C ARG A 53 -1.58 -0.70 -17.33
N ALA A 54 -2.55 -1.46 -16.84
CA ALA A 54 -3.62 -1.98 -17.68
C ALA A 54 -4.49 -0.87 -18.28
N LEU A 55 -4.82 0.16 -17.50
CA LEU A 55 -5.52 1.34 -18.00
C LEU A 55 -4.73 2.06 -19.09
N ARG A 56 -3.41 2.23 -18.93
CA ARG A 56 -2.58 2.86 -19.97
C ARG A 56 -2.53 2.02 -21.24
N VAL A 57 -2.43 0.70 -21.11
CA VAL A 57 -2.43 -0.22 -22.27
C VAL A 57 -3.78 -0.17 -22.99
N SER A 58 -4.90 -0.18 -22.27
CA SER A 58 -6.22 -0.07 -22.90
C SER A 58 -6.48 1.32 -23.49
N ALA A 59 -6.00 2.39 -22.83
CA ALA A 59 -6.12 3.76 -23.31
C ALA A 59 -5.35 3.98 -24.62
N ALA A 60 -4.21 3.30 -24.82
CA ALA A 60 -3.45 3.37 -26.07
C ALA A 60 -4.24 2.83 -27.28
N GLY A 61 -5.24 1.96 -27.06
CA GLY A 61 -6.15 1.48 -28.10
C GLY A 61 -7.31 2.42 -28.43
N VAL A 62 -7.50 3.50 -27.67
CA VAL A 62 -8.57 4.47 -27.88
C VAL A 62 -8.11 5.50 -28.92
N THR A 63 -8.75 5.49 -30.09
CA THR A 63 -8.32 6.29 -31.26
C THR A 63 -8.94 7.68 -31.33
N ALA A 64 -9.99 7.96 -30.55
CA ALA A 64 -10.65 9.26 -30.52
C ALA A 64 -10.99 9.67 -29.08
N PRO A 65 -10.79 10.96 -28.71
CA PRO A 65 -11.16 11.46 -27.39
C PRO A 65 -12.67 11.38 -27.20
N MET A 66 -13.08 10.89 -26.05
CA MET A 66 -14.46 10.78 -25.61
C MET A 66 -14.90 12.06 -24.89
N SER A 67 -16.21 12.22 -24.66
CA SER A 67 -16.67 13.20 -23.66
C SER A 67 -16.14 12.83 -22.28
N CYS A 68 -15.90 13.82 -21.42
CA CYS A 68 -15.36 13.58 -20.08
C CYS A 68 -16.20 12.57 -19.26
N GLY A 69 -17.53 12.64 -19.35
CA GLY A 69 -18.41 11.68 -18.67
C GLY A 69 -18.28 10.26 -19.21
N ALA A 70 -18.20 10.10 -20.54
CA ALA A 70 -17.99 8.78 -21.15
C ALA A 70 -16.58 8.23 -20.85
N ALA A 71 -15.56 9.09 -20.84
CA ALA A 71 -14.21 8.73 -20.46
C ALA A 71 -14.13 8.28 -19.01
N ALA A 72 -14.80 8.98 -18.08
CA ALA A 72 -14.91 8.60 -16.67
C ALA A 72 -15.57 7.24 -16.49
N ALA A 73 -16.72 7.01 -17.14
CA ALA A 73 -17.41 5.72 -17.10
C ALA A 73 -16.54 4.58 -17.66
N TRP A 74 -15.88 4.81 -18.80
CA TRP A 74 -14.96 3.84 -19.40
C TRP A 74 -13.76 3.55 -18.48
N THR A 75 -13.14 4.58 -17.90
CA THR A 75 -12.04 4.41 -16.95
C THR A 75 -12.47 3.62 -15.72
N GLY A 76 -13.67 3.87 -15.18
CA GLY A 76 -14.24 3.08 -14.09
C GLY A 76 -14.40 1.59 -14.45
N LEU A 77 -14.92 1.31 -15.63
CA LEU A 77 -15.04 -0.06 -16.15
C LEU A 77 -13.66 -0.73 -16.25
N GLN A 78 -12.67 -0.07 -16.85
CA GLN A 78 -11.31 -0.62 -16.99
C GLN A 78 -10.61 -0.89 -15.65
N LEU A 79 -10.79 0.00 -14.67
CA LEU A 79 -10.21 -0.16 -13.33
C LEU A 79 -10.90 -1.27 -12.52
N SER A 80 -12.18 -1.52 -12.79
CA SER A 80 -12.97 -2.60 -12.18
C SER A 80 -12.70 -3.98 -12.80
N ALA A 81 -12.37 -4.02 -14.09
CA ALA A 81 -12.12 -5.24 -14.87
C ALA A 81 -10.72 -5.85 -14.61
N ALA A 82 -10.25 -5.82 -13.36
CA ALA A 82 -8.87 -6.08 -12.95
C ALA A 82 -8.15 -7.19 -13.75
N PRO A 83 -6.94 -6.94 -14.28
CA PRO A 83 -6.24 -7.88 -15.16
C PRO A 83 -5.57 -9.05 -14.42
N ALA A 84 -5.43 -8.98 -13.10
CA ALA A 84 -4.68 -9.95 -12.29
C ALA A 84 -5.38 -10.20 -10.95
N PRO A 85 -5.26 -11.43 -10.40
CA PRO A 85 -5.78 -11.73 -9.08
C PRO A 85 -5.13 -10.80 -8.05
N LEU A 86 -5.96 -10.24 -7.17
CA LEU A 86 -5.48 -9.45 -6.04
C LEU A 86 -4.66 -10.35 -5.11
N PRO A 87 -3.58 -9.83 -4.49
CA PRO A 87 -2.91 -10.53 -3.41
C PRO A 87 -3.91 -10.85 -2.29
N GLU A 88 -3.67 -11.94 -1.57
CA GLU A 88 -4.53 -12.37 -0.47
C GLU A 88 -4.66 -11.26 0.59
N GLY A 89 -5.88 -11.02 1.08
CA GLY A 89 -6.14 -9.97 2.06
C GLY A 89 -6.17 -8.54 1.50
N VAL A 90 -5.90 -8.33 0.21
CA VAL A 90 -6.03 -7.02 -0.45
C VAL A 90 -7.42 -6.86 -1.06
N SER A 91 -8.11 -5.79 -0.68
CA SER A 91 -9.37 -5.36 -1.31
C SER A 91 -9.17 -4.07 -2.08
N VAL A 92 -9.90 -3.89 -3.18
CA VAL A 92 -9.87 -2.65 -3.96
C VAL A 92 -11.28 -2.11 -4.15
N SER A 93 -11.44 -0.81 -3.91
CA SER A 93 -12.68 -0.07 -4.12
C SER A 93 -12.43 1.15 -5.01
N ALA A 94 -13.47 1.55 -5.74
CA ALA A 94 -13.46 2.72 -6.61
C ALA A 94 -14.57 3.66 -6.16
N GLU A 95 -14.22 4.92 -5.94
CA GLU A 95 -15.14 5.97 -5.52
C GLU A 95 -15.00 7.16 -6.48
N ALA A 96 -16.12 7.79 -6.83
CA ALA A 96 -16.08 9.02 -7.62
C ALA A 96 -15.35 10.11 -6.83
N ALA A 97 -14.41 10.80 -7.47
CA ALA A 97 -13.76 11.94 -6.86
C ALA A 97 -14.66 13.17 -7.00
N GLU A 98 -14.91 13.85 -5.88
CA GLU A 98 -15.52 15.18 -5.86
C GLU A 98 -14.49 16.21 -6.32
N THR A 99 -14.14 16.16 -7.60
CA THR A 99 -13.22 17.11 -8.23
C THR A 99 -13.95 17.86 -9.32
N GLU A 100 -13.71 19.17 -9.46
CA GLU A 100 -14.30 20.01 -10.51
C GLU A 100 -13.98 19.53 -11.95
N GLY A 101 -13.01 18.61 -12.11
CA GLY A 101 -12.63 18.02 -13.39
C GLY A 101 -13.26 16.65 -13.68
N ALA A 102 -14.03 16.58 -14.78
CA ALA A 102 -14.15 15.46 -15.72
C ALA A 102 -14.32 14.01 -15.18
N GLY A 103 -14.87 13.82 -13.98
CA GLY A 103 -15.22 12.48 -13.45
C GLY A 103 -14.01 11.63 -13.07
N ALA A 104 -13.04 12.20 -12.35
CA ALA A 104 -11.95 11.43 -11.79
C ALA A 104 -12.43 10.39 -10.76
N LEU A 105 -11.66 9.32 -10.56
CA LEU A 105 -11.98 8.20 -9.67
C LEU A 105 -10.85 8.00 -8.67
N TRP A 106 -11.20 7.91 -7.39
CA TRP A 106 -10.30 7.42 -6.35
C TRP A 106 -10.33 5.90 -6.35
N ILE A 107 -9.18 5.29 -6.62
CA ILE A 107 -8.99 3.85 -6.41
C ILE A 107 -8.25 3.67 -5.10
N THR A 108 -8.84 2.86 -4.24
CA THR A 108 -8.37 2.60 -2.89
C THR A 108 -8.06 1.13 -2.76
N ALA A 109 -6.81 0.79 -2.48
CA ALA A 109 -6.39 -0.56 -2.09
C ALA A 109 -6.23 -0.63 -0.56
N ARG A 110 -6.82 -1.63 0.08
CA ARG A 110 -6.79 -1.82 1.54
C ARG A 110 -6.34 -3.23 1.89
N ALA A 111 -5.50 -3.34 2.93
CA ALA A 111 -5.12 -4.59 3.57
C ALA A 111 -4.87 -4.32 5.06
N GLU A 112 -5.46 -5.15 5.93
CA GLU A 112 -5.40 -4.95 7.39
C GLU A 112 -5.81 -3.50 7.79
N ASP A 113 -4.96 -2.76 8.52
CA ASP A 113 -5.14 -1.34 8.90
C ASP A 113 -4.55 -0.36 7.88
N LEU A 114 -4.08 -0.84 6.72
CA LEU A 114 -3.37 -0.06 5.72
C LEU A 114 -4.25 0.27 4.53
N GLU A 115 -4.07 1.49 4.03
CA GLU A 115 -4.78 2.00 2.88
C GLU A 115 -3.83 2.77 1.96
N ARG A 116 -3.97 2.53 0.65
CA ARG A 116 -3.34 3.32 -0.40
C ARG A 116 -4.41 3.82 -1.35
N LYS A 117 -4.44 5.14 -1.56
CA LYS A 117 -5.37 5.80 -2.47
C LYS A 117 -4.60 6.39 -3.65
N ARG A 118 -5.20 6.31 -4.83
CA ARG A 118 -4.67 6.98 -6.02
C ARG A 118 -5.80 7.52 -6.88
N LEU A 119 -5.62 8.76 -7.33
CA LEU A 119 -6.56 9.43 -8.22
C LEU A 119 -6.28 9.03 -9.66
N PHE A 120 -7.33 8.68 -10.38
CA PHE A 120 -7.31 8.39 -11.80
C PHE A 120 -8.21 9.41 -12.51
N ALA A 121 -7.60 10.29 -13.29
CA ALA A 121 -8.31 11.29 -14.10
C ALA A 121 -8.26 10.88 -15.57
N PRO A 122 -9.39 10.71 -16.27
CA PRO A 122 -9.39 10.31 -17.68
C PRO A 122 -8.61 11.29 -18.57
N ALA A 123 -8.66 12.58 -18.26
CA ALA A 123 -7.90 13.62 -18.97
C ALA A 123 -6.37 13.42 -18.90
N ALA A 124 -5.85 12.88 -17.78
CA ALA A 124 -4.42 12.58 -17.64
C ALA A 124 -3.94 11.45 -18.57
N HIS A 125 -4.88 10.66 -19.09
CA HIS A 125 -4.62 9.60 -20.06
C HIS A 125 -4.98 10.01 -21.50
N GLY A 126 -5.28 11.29 -21.74
CA GLY A 126 -5.66 11.80 -23.07
C GLY A 126 -7.04 11.32 -23.56
N LEU A 127 -7.85 10.73 -22.68
CA LEU A 127 -9.16 10.16 -23.05
C LEU A 127 -10.23 11.22 -23.25
N CYS A 128 -10.04 12.39 -22.66
CA CYS A 128 -10.91 13.55 -22.81
C CYS A 128 -10.10 14.85 -22.66
N ARG A 129 -10.67 15.97 -23.10
CA ARG A 129 -10.14 17.32 -22.82
C ARG A 129 -11.04 17.99 -21.78
N PRO A 130 -10.47 18.65 -20.76
CA PRO A 130 -11.26 19.43 -19.80
C PRO A 130 -12.01 20.57 -20.48
#